data_AF-A0A2G1Z0F3-F1
#
_entry.id   AF-A0A2G1Z0F3-F1
#
_cell.length_a   1.000
_cell.length_b   1.000
_cell.length_c   1.000
_cell.angle_alpha   90.00
_cell.angle_beta   90.00
_cell.angle_gamma   90.00
#
_symmetry.space_group_name_H-M   'P 1'
#
loop_
_entity.id
_entity.type
_entity.pdbx_description
1 polymer ?
#
loop_
_entity_poly.entity_id
_entity_poly.type
_entity_poly.pdbx_seq_one_letter_code
_entity_poly.pdbx_strand_id
1 'polypeptide(L)'
;MAAGFGVLLVEYRGYAGSSGAPTEAGVIADGLASYDYVRARSDQPIGLYAHSLGTAIAVPVAAAREVFAVVLAAPMTSIIDVARYRMGWVPFDGMIRYPFRSDLRIGAITAPLLILHGTEDKVIPFALGSRLAALAPTGTKFVAIEGAGHNDLPDFGALGMAITFFDETLARDRDAGRQ
;
A
#
# COMPACT_ATOMS: atom_id res chain seq x y z
N MET A 1 15.44 -10.20 -12.75
CA MET A 1 14.53 -9.07 -12.43
C MET A 1 15.05 -7.83 -13.14
N ALA A 2 14.25 -7.22 -14.02
CA ALA A 2 14.74 -6.31 -15.06
C ALA A 2 15.02 -4.86 -14.61
N ALA A 3 14.60 -4.47 -13.40
CA ALA A 3 14.70 -3.09 -12.90
C ALA A 3 15.72 -2.88 -11.75
N GLY A 4 16.55 -3.88 -11.43
CA GLY A 4 17.60 -3.73 -10.40
C GLY A 4 17.15 -3.82 -8.93
N PHE A 5 15.85 -3.98 -8.66
CA PHE A 5 15.33 -4.16 -7.30
C PHE A 5 15.40 -5.62 -6.82
N GLY A 6 15.75 -5.81 -5.54
CA GLY A 6 15.43 -7.05 -4.82
C GLY A 6 13.97 -7.01 -4.34
N VAL A 7 13.28 -8.15 -4.35
CA VAL A 7 11.88 -8.23 -3.92
C VAL A 7 11.74 -9.28 -2.83
N LEU A 8 11.09 -8.89 -1.74
CA LEU A 8 10.57 -9.80 -0.73
C LEU A 8 9.04 -9.82 -0.85
N LEU A 9 8.47 -11.01 -1.09
CA LEU A 9 7.03 -11.26 -1.00
C LEU A 9 6.77 -12.16 0.20
N VAL A 10 5.77 -11.81 0.99
CA VAL A 10 5.50 -12.46 2.28
C VAL A 10 4.07 -12.98 2.28
N GLU A 11 3.93 -14.25 2.61
CA GLU A 11 2.63 -14.89 2.77
C GLU A 11 1.97 -14.45 4.08
N TYR A 12 0.64 -14.28 4.04
CA TYR A 12 -0.12 -13.98 5.24
C TYR A 12 -0.05 -15.14 6.24
N ARG A 13 0.09 -14.84 7.53
CA ARG A 13 -0.09 -15.86 8.58
C ARG A 13 -1.43 -16.59 8.43
N GLY A 14 -1.43 -17.91 8.63
CA GLY A 14 -2.59 -18.76 8.40
C GLY A 14 -2.80 -19.21 6.95
N TYR A 15 -2.00 -18.73 6.00
CA TYR A 15 -2.02 -19.14 4.58
C TYR A 15 -0.73 -19.87 4.19
N ALA A 16 -0.78 -20.64 3.10
CA ALA A 16 0.39 -21.31 2.50
C ALA A 16 1.24 -22.13 3.50
N GLY A 17 0.61 -22.75 4.49
CA GLY A 17 1.29 -23.55 5.53
C GLY A 17 1.83 -22.75 6.72
N SER A 18 1.66 -21.42 6.71
CA SER A 18 1.97 -20.56 7.86
C SER A 18 0.94 -20.74 8.98
N SER A 19 1.42 -20.85 10.22
CA SER A 19 0.55 -21.01 11.40
C SER A 19 -0.13 -19.70 11.84
N GLY A 20 -1.13 -19.80 12.72
CA GLY A 20 -1.82 -18.64 13.31
C GLY A 20 -3.05 -18.17 12.51
N ALA A 21 -3.60 -17.02 12.89
CA ALA A 21 -4.79 -16.44 12.26
C ALA A 21 -4.49 -15.04 11.67
N PRO A 22 -5.03 -14.71 10.48
CA PRO A 22 -4.79 -13.45 9.76
C PRO A 22 -5.58 -12.28 10.36
N THR A 23 -5.39 -12.02 11.66
CA THR A 23 -5.98 -10.86 12.35
C THR A 23 -5.32 -9.56 11.87
N GLU A 24 -6.01 -8.42 11.97
CA GLU A 24 -5.42 -7.12 11.59
C GLU A 24 -4.10 -6.84 12.29
N ALA A 25 -4.05 -6.99 13.62
CA ALA A 25 -2.82 -6.81 14.37
C ALA A 25 -1.73 -7.82 13.95
N GLY A 26 -2.14 -9.06 13.65
CA GLY A 26 -1.22 -10.11 13.24
C GLY A 26 -0.54 -9.82 11.90
N VAL A 27 -1.31 -9.50 10.86
CA VAL A 27 -0.75 -9.26 9.53
C VAL A 27 0.05 -7.95 9.48
N ILE A 28 -0.31 -6.95 10.28
CA ILE A 28 0.51 -5.74 10.46
C ILE A 28 1.85 -6.11 11.14
N ALA A 29 1.82 -6.94 12.18
CA ALA A 29 3.05 -7.42 12.83
C ALA A 29 3.94 -8.23 11.88
N ASP A 30 3.36 -9.03 10.96
CA ASP A 30 4.13 -9.73 9.93
C ASP A 30 4.80 -8.74 8.97
N GLY A 31 4.09 -7.69 8.54
CA GLY A 31 4.66 -6.64 7.69
C GLY A 31 5.84 -5.92 8.35
N LEU A 32 5.71 -5.58 9.64
CA LEU A 32 6.80 -4.98 10.42
C LEU A 32 8.00 -5.93 10.54
N ALA A 33 7.75 -7.20 10.88
CA ALA A 33 8.79 -8.20 11.00
C ALA A 33 9.51 -8.45 9.66
N SER A 34 8.79 -8.35 8.54
CA SER A 34 9.33 -8.51 7.19
C SER A 34 10.25 -7.36 6.81
N TYR A 35 9.86 -6.12 7.12
CA TYR A 35 10.74 -4.96 6.99
C TYR A 35 12.00 -5.15 7.83
N ASP A 36 11.84 -5.49 9.12
CA ASP A 36 12.95 -5.63 10.06
C ASP A 36 13.90 -6.76 9.64
N TYR A 37 13.36 -7.84 9.07
CA TYR A 37 14.15 -8.95 8.51
C TYR A 37 15.08 -8.50 7.38
N VAL A 38 14.59 -7.68 6.44
CA VAL A 38 15.39 -7.13 5.33
C VAL A 38 16.42 -6.15 5.85
N ARG A 39 16.00 -5.21 6.72
CA ARG A 39 16.88 -4.18 7.29
C ARG A 39 18.04 -4.77 8.09
N ALA A 40 17.84 -5.89 8.76
CA ALA A 40 18.90 -6.59 9.49
C ALA A 40 19.95 -7.26 8.58
N ARG A 41 19.69 -7.38 7.27
CA ARG A 41 20.54 -8.09 6.29
C ARG A 41 21.06 -7.19 5.18
N SER A 42 20.57 -5.96 5.09
CA SER A 42 20.89 -5.06 4.00
C SER A 42 20.77 -3.61 4.48
N ASP A 43 21.77 -2.82 4.12
CA ASP A 43 21.72 -1.37 4.32
C ASP A 43 21.10 -0.60 3.15
N GLN A 44 20.66 -1.33 2.12
CA GLN A 44 20.00 -0.72 0.96
C GLN A 44 18.65 -0.07 1.35
N PRO A 45 18.26 1.02 0.69
CA PRO A 45 16.96 1.64 0.90
C PRO A 45 15.81 0.65 0.68
N ILE A 46 14.79 0.69 1.54
CA ILE A 46 13.62 -0.18 1.46
C ILE A 46 12.41 0.66 1.02
N GLY A 47 11.74 0.23 -0.04
CA GLY A 47 10.50 0.81 -0.54
C GLY A 47 9.36 -0.19 -0.39
N LEU A 48 8.13 0.31 -0.28
CA LEU A 48 6.95 -0.53 -0.18
C LEU A 48 6.09 -0.39 -1.42
N TYR A 49 5.73 -1.52 -2.02
CA TYR A 49 4.66 -1.60 -3.02
C TYR A 49 3.55 -2.47 -2.45
N ALA A 50 2.32 -1.97 -2.49
CA ALA A 50 1.17 -2.72 -2.01
C ALA A 50 -0.03 -2.57 -2.94
N HIS A 51 -0.74 -3.67 -3.12
CA HIS A 51 -1.97 -3.69 -3.93
C HIS A 51 -3.16 -4.09 -3.06
N SER A 52 -4.30 -3.41 -3.24
CA SER A 52 -5.58 -3.79 -2.63
C SER A 52 -5.46 -3.94 -1.11
N LEU A 53 -5.77 -5.10 -0.55
CA LEU A 53 -5.65 -5.43 0.88
C LEU A 53 -4.25 -5.15 1.46
N GLY A 54 -3.18 -5.30 0.65
CA GLY A 54 -1.81 -5.01 1.08
C GLY A 54 -1.62 -3.59 1.59
N THR A 55 -2.47 -2.65 1.16
CA THR A 55 -2.51 -1.26 1.66
C THR A 55 -2.64 -1.22 3.18
N ALA A 56 -3.48 -2.09 3.75
CA ALA A 56 -3.74 -2.11 5.19
C ALA A 56 -2.56 -2.63 6.01
N ILE A 57 -1.54 -3.20 5.37
CA ILE A 57 -0.26 -3.58 5.98
C ILE A 57 0.80 -2.52 5.67
N ALA A 58 0.93 -2.12 4.40
CA ALA A 58 1.98 -1.21 4.00
C ALA A 58 1.86 0.18 4.64
N VAL A 59 0.64 0.69 4.84
CA VAL A 59 0.40 1.98 5.51
C VAL A 59 0.94 1.99 6.95
N PRO A 60 0.54 1.07 7.86
CA PRO A 60 1.11 1.04 9.21
C PRO A 60 2.61 0.72 9.24
N VAL A 61 3.13 -0.08 8.30
CA VAL A 61 4.58 -0.31 8.20
C VAL A 61 5.31 0.98 7.85
N ALA A 62 4.86 1.71 6.82
CA ALA A 62 5.44 2.99 6.42
C ALA A 62 5.30 4.09 7.48
N ALA A 63 4.27 4.03 8.31
CA ALA A 63 4.11 4.95 9.45
C ALA A 63 5.07 4.63 10.60
N ALA A 64 5.59 3.41 10.69
CA ALA A 64 6.40 2.92 11.81
C ALA A 64 7.86 2.65 11.47
N ARG A 65 8.24 2.69 10.18
CA ARG A 65 9.57 2.36 9.67
C ARG A 65 9.99 3.34 8.59
N GLU A 66 11.30 3.57 8.51
CA GLU A 66 11.88 4.42 7.50
C GLU A 66 11.89 3.71 6.14
N VAL A 67 11.08 4.21 5.22
CA VAL A 67 11.03 3.71 3.84
C VAL A 67 11.35 4.87 2.91
N PHE A 68 12.08 4.63 1.83
CA PHE A 68 12.43 5.72 0.92
C PHE A 68 11.21 6.17 0.10
N ALA A 69 10.25 5.27 -0.14
CA ALA A 69 9.03 5.53 -0.89
C ALA A 69 7.96 4.47 -0.64
N VAL A 70 6.69 4.85 -0.89
CA VAL A 70 5.54 3.94 -0.85
C VAL A 70 4.71 4.09 -2.13
N VAL A 71 4.33 2.96 -2.72
CA VAL A 71 3.35 2.88 -3.81
C VAL A 71 2.15 2.05 -3.36
N LEU A 72 0.96 2.62 -3.47
CA LEU A 72 -0.30 1.94 -3.19
C LEU A 72 -1.12 1.83 -4.49
N ALA A 73 -1.38 0.61 -4.96
CA ALA A 73 -2.13 0.32 -6.17
C ALA A 73 -3.54 -0.21 -5.83
N ALA A 74 -4.58 0.44 -6.35
CA ALA A 74 -5.99 0.21 -5.99
C ALA A 74 -6.22 0.14 -4.47
N PRO A 75 -5.79 1.15 -3.68
CA PRO A 75 -5.91 1.09 -2.24
C PRO A 75 -7.34 1.26 -1.75
N MET A 76 -7.56 0.83 -0.51
CA MET A 76 -8.82 1.01 0.21
C MET A 76 -8.63 1.87 1.45
N THR A 77 -9.64 2.67 1.79
CA THR A 77 -9.72 3.36 3.08
C THR A 77 -9.90 2.38 4.23
N SER A 78 -10.79 1.41 4.07
CA SER A 78 -11.04 0.32 5.02
C SER A 78 -11.86 -0.80 4.40
N ILE A 79 -11.87 -2.00 5.02
CA ILE A 79 -12.79 -3.08 4.61
C ILE A 79 -14.25 -2.64 4.82
N ILE A 80 -14.54 -1.86 5.87
CA ILE A 80 -15.89 -1.36 6.13
C ILE A 80 -16.37 -0.46 4.98
N ASP A 81 -15.54 0.44 4.48
CA ASP A 81 -15.93 1.32 3.37
C ASP A 81 -16.15 0.55 2.07
N VAL A 82 -15.33 -0.46 1.80
CA VAL A 82 -15.54 -1.38 0.65
C VAL A 82 -16.86 -2.13 0.79
N ALA A 83 -17.15 -2.66 1.99
CA ALA A 83 -18.40 -3.36 2.27
C ALA A 83 -19.63 -2.44 2.14
N ARG A 84 -19.56 -1.22 2.69
CA ARG A 84 -20.62 -0.19 2.56
C ARG A 84 -20.86 0.19 1.11
N TYR A 85 -19.82 0.36 0.31
CA TYR A 85 -20.00 0.66 -1.10
C TYR A 85 -20.72 -0.48 -1.84
N ARG A 86 -20.38 -1.73 -1.54
CA ARG A 86 -20.95 -2.90 -2.23
C ARG A 86 -22.35 -3.29 -1.75
N MET A 87 -22.64 -3.14 -0.47
CA MET A 87 -23.89 -3.61 0.13
C MET A 87 -24.82 -2.47 0.57
N GLY A 88 -24.44 -1.21 0.32
CA GLY A 88 -25.26 -0.04 0.60
C GLY A 88 -25.50 0.18 2.10
N TRP A 89 -26.77 0.21 2.50
CA TRP A 89 -27.25 0.68 3.81
C TRP A 89 -27.09 -0.32 4.96
N VAL A 90 -26.39 -1.44 4.75
CA VAL A 90 -26.18 -2.45 5.81
C VAL A 90 -25.32 -1.86 6.95
N PRO A 91 -25.78 -1.93 8.22
CA PRO A 91 -25.02 -1.43 9.36
C PRO A 91 -23.90 -2.41 9.72
N PHE A 92 -22.77 -2.32 9.02
CA PHE A 92 -21.58 -3.15 9.27
C PHE A 92 -20.86 -2.84 10.58
N ASP A 93 -21.26 -1.78 11.29
CA ASP A 93 -20.65 -1.37 12.54
C ASP A 93 -20.80 -2.49 13.59
N GLY A 94 -19.67 -2.99 14.10
CA GLY A 94 -19.61 -4.12 15.03
C GLY A 94 -19.68 -5.52 14.40
N MET A 95 -19.97 -5.64 13.09
CA MET A 95 -20.02 -6.93 12.39
C MET A 95 -18.67 -7.32 11.78
N ILE A 96 -17.88 -6.33 11.37
CA ILE A 96 -16.56 -6.54 10.77
C ILE A 96 -15.51 -6.60 11.87
N ARG A 97 -15.00 -7.81 12.11
CA ARG A 97 -14.02 -8.10 13.17
C ARG A 97 -12.69 -7.36 13.00
N TYR A 98 -12.25 -7.16 11.76
CA TYR A 98 -10.98 -6.54 11.41
C TYR A 98 -11.23 -5.46 10.35
N PRO A 99 -11.36 -4.19 10.74
CA PRO A 99 -11.77 -3.13 9.82
C PRO A 99 -10.67 -2.66 8.87
N PHE A 100 -9.39 -2.87 9.21
CA PHE A 100 -8.24 -2.48 8.38
C PHE A 100 -8.29 -1.01 7.96
N ARG A 101 -8.39 -0.12 8.95
CA ARG A 101 -8.55 1.33 8.80
C ARG A 101 -7.26 2.00 8.31
N SER A 102 -7.01 2.02 7.01
CA SER A 102 -5.91 2.76 6.39
C SER A 102 -6.13 4.26 6.46
N ASP A 103 -7.40 4.70 6.38
CA ASP A 103 -7.84 6.09 6.52
C ASP A 103 -7.39 6.75 7.83
N LEU A 104 -7.31 5.98 8.92
CA LEU A 104 -6.87 6.46 10.23
C LEU A 104 -5.34 6.51 10.39
N ARG A 105 -4.58 5.90 9.47
CA ARG A 105 -3.14 5.68 9.63
C ARG A 105 -2.29 6.36 8.56
N ILE A 106 -2.86 6.61 7.39
CA ILE A 106 -2.10 7.10 6.23
C ILE A 106 -1.46 8.47 6.46
N GLY A 107 -2.09 9.35 7.26
CA GLY A 107 -1.55 10.67 7.58
C GLY A 107 -0.25 10.64 8.40
N ALA A 108 0.14 9.50 8.97
CA ALA A 108 1.38 9.33 9.71
C ALA A 108 2.58 8.92 8.82
N ILE A 109 2.37 8.65 7.53
CA ILE A 109 3.46 8.35 6.60
C ILE A 109 4.29 9.62 6.38
N THR A 110 5.61 9.53 6.47
CA THR A 110 6.52 10.64 6.19
C THR A 110 7.24 10.50 4.85
N ALA A 111 7.27 9.29 4.30
CA ALA A 111 7.91 8.99 3.03
C ALA A 111 7.10 9.52 1.82
N PRO A 112 7.77 9.82 0.69
CA PRO A 112 7.10 10.04 -0.59
C PRO A 112 6.11 8.92 -0.92
N LEU A 113 4.87 9.31 -1.23
CA LEU A 113 3.77 8.39 -1.47
C LEU A 113 3.17 8.60 -2.88
N LEU A 114 3.01 7.50 -3.60
CA LEU A 114 2.27 7.41 -4.85
C LEU A 114 1.06 6.49 -4.67
N ILE A 115 -0.10 6.98 -5.09
CA ILE A 115 -1.34 6.19 -5.17
C ILE A 115 -1.73 6.06 -6.65
N LEU A 116 -1.93 4.82 -7.10
CA LEU A 116 -2.40 4.46 -8.43
C LEU A 116 -3.78 3.84 -8.32
N HIS A 117 -4.77 4.33 -9.05
CA HIS A 117 -6.14 3.77 -8.99
C HIS A 117 -6.82 3.79 -10.35
N GLY A 118 -7.39 2.64 -10.73
CA GLY A 118 -8.15 2.50 -11.98
C GLY A 118 -9.53 3.15 -11.92
N THR A 119 -9.92 3.92 -12.93
CA THR A 119 -11.22 4.61 -12.92
C THR A 119 -12.41 3.64 -13.03
N GLU A 120 -12.18 2.43 -13.54
CA GLU A 120 -13.18 1.37 -13.69
C GLU A 120 -13.06 0.26 -12.63
N ASP A 121 -12.36 0.51 -11.51
CA ASP A 121 -12.21 -0.48 -10.44
C ASP A 121 -13.56 -0.80 -9.77
N LYS A 122 -14.10 -1.99 -10.08
CA LYS A 122 -15.34 -2.54 -9.51
C LYS A 122 -15.12 -3.30 -8.20
N VAL A 123 -13.88 -3.54 -7.81
CA VAL A 123 -13.53 -4.24 -6.58
C VAL A 123 -13.37 -3.22 -5.47
N ILE A 124 -12.46 -2.27 -5.63
CA ILE A 124 -12.22 -1.16 -4.73
C ILE A 124 -12.55 0.12 -5.50
N PRO A 125 -13.72 0.72 -5.25
CA PRO A 125 -14.19 1.86 -6.02
C PRO A 125 -13.16 2.99 -6.05
N PHE A 126 -12.99 3.61 -7.21
CA PHE A 126 -12.08 4.75 -7.42
C PHE A 126 -12.25 5.86 -6.36
N ALA A 127 -13.48 6.11 -5.92
CA ALA A 127 -13.80 7.08 -4.87
C ALA A 127 -13.08 6.78 -3.54
N LEU A 128 -12.84 5.52 -3.20
CA LEU A 128 -12.08 5.16 -1.99
C LEU A 128 -10.59 5.48 -2.13
N GLY A 129 -10.00 5.24 -3.30
CA GLY A 129 -8.62 5.64 -3.59
C GLY A 129 -8.44 7.15 -3.52
N SER A 130 -9.35 7.90 -4.16
CA SER A 130 -9.35 9.37 -4.13
C SER A 130 -9.53 9.91 -2.71
N ARG A 131 -10.45 9.33 -1.91
CA ARG A 131 -10.64 9.69 -0.51
C ARG A 131 -9.40 9.41 0.32
N LEU A 132 -8.75 8.27 0.12
CA LEU A 132 -7.53 7.93 0.84
C LEU A 132 -6.39 8.90 0.51
N ALA A 133 -6.26 9.29 -0.76
CA ALA A 133 -5.29 10.30 -1.19
C ALA A 133 -5.52 11.67 -0.55
N ALA A 134 -6.78 12.07 -0.34
CA ALA A 134 -7.12 13.32 0.35
C ALA A 134 -6.77 13.32 1.85
N LEU A 135 -6.65 12.14 2.46
CA LEU A 135 -6.22 11.96 3.86
C LEU A 135 -4.70 11.76 3.99
N ALA A 136 -4.02 11.57 2.87
CA ALA A 136 -2.59 11.31 2.83
C ALA A 136 -1.76 12.58 3.08
N PRO A 137 -0.47 12.44 3.43
CA PRO A 137 0.42 13.57 3.64
C PRO A 137 0.50 14.50 2.42
N THR A 138 0.73 15.79 2.68
CA THR A 138 0.95 16.78 1.62
C THR A 138 2.10 16.34 0.69
N GLY A 139 1.89 16.46 -0.62
CA GLY A 139 2.86 16.01 -1.63
C GLY A 139 2.65 14.57 -2.12
N THR A 140 1.66 13.84 -1.56
CA THR A 140 1.21 12.56 -2.12
C THR A 140 0.79 12.72 -3.59
N LYS A 141 1.36 11.90 -4.48
CA LYS A 141 0.95 11.83 -5.89
C LYS A 141 -0.24 10.86 -6.01
N PHE A 142 -1.32 11.29 -6.64
CA PHE A 142 -2.47 10.44 -6.97
C PHE A 142 -2.64 10.39 -8.49
N VAL A 143 -2.64 9.18 -9.06
CA VAL A 143 -2.79 8.95 -10.50
C VAL A 143 -4.05 8.13 -10.74
N ALA A 144 -4.99 8.73 -11.46
CA ALA A 144 -6.14 8.05 -12.02
C ALA A 144 -5.72 7.36 -13.32
N ILE A 145 -5.87 6.05 -13.38
CA ILE A 145 -5.54 5.24 -14.56
C ILE A 145 -6.84 5.00 -15.30
N GLU A 146 -7.07 5.79 -16.35
CA GLU A 146 -8.32 5.77 -17.11
C GLU A 146 -8.55 4.41 -17.77
N GLY A 147 -9.77 3.86 -17.60
CA GLY A 147 -10.18 2.58 -18.17
C GLY A 147 -9.67 1.33 -17.42
N ALA A 148 -8.75 1.47 -16.47
CA ALA A 148 -8.25 0.33 -15.72
C ALA A 148 -9.21 -0.11 -14.61
N GLY A 149 -9.31 -1.41 -14.41
CA GLY A 149 -9.96 -2.06 -13.29
C GLY A 149 -9.00 -2.40 -12.14
N HIS A 150 -9.40 -3.37 -11.31
CA HIS A 150 -8.66 -3.74 -10.11
C HIS A 150 -7.37 -4.51 -10.39
N ASN A 151 -7.45 -5.50 -11.29
CA ASN A 151 -6.41 -6.51 -11.47
C ASN A 151 -5.57 -6.31 -12.73
N ASP A 152 -5.96 -5.37 -13.59
CA ASP A 152 -5.36 -5.09 -14.89
C ASP A 152 -4.55 -3.77 -14.88
N LEU A 153 -4.39 -3.10 -13.73
CA LEU A 153 -3.48 -1.95 -13.59
C LEU A 153 -2.10 -2.16 -14.26
N PRO A 154 -1.46 -3.35 -14.17
CA PRO A 154 -0.20 -3.59 -14.87
C PRO A 154 -0.30 -3.46 -16.40
N ASP A 155 -1.42 -3.83 -17.00
CA ASP A 155 -1.66 -3.74 -18.45
C ASP A 155 -1.77 -2.27 -18.91
N PHE A 156 -2.10 -1.37 -17.99
CA PHE A 156 -2.13 0.08 -18.18
C PHE A 156 -0.82 0.77 -17.72
N GLY A 157 0.24 0.01 -17.47
CA GLY A 157 1.57 0.53 -17.17
C GLY A 157 1.81 0.92 -15.71
N ALA A 158 0.93 0.55 -14.78
CA ALA A 158 1.05 0.92 -13.36
C ALA A 158 2.38 0.45 -12.74
N LEU A 159 2.88 -0.73 -13.11
CA LEU A 159 4.16 -1.22 -12.62
C LEU A 159 5.33 -0.35 -13.11
N GLY A 160 5.28 0.12 -14.35
CA GLY A 160 6.27 1.06 -14.89
C GLY A 160 6.25 2.39 -14.11
N MET A 161 5.06 2.93 -13.83
CA MET A 161 4.92 4.15 -13.02
C MET A 161 5.48 3.97 -11.61
N ALA A 162 5.25 2.81 -10.98
CA ALA A 162 5.79 2.48 -9.67
C ALA A 162 7.33 2.42 -9.67
N ILE A 163 7.92 1.76 -10.68
CA ILE A 163 9.38 1.68 -10.85
C ILE A 163 9.98 3.08 -11.07
N THR A 164 9.41 3.86 -11.98
CA THR A 164 9.86 5.24 -12.23
C THR A 164 9.77 6.09 -10.97
N PHE A 165 8.69 5.98 -10.21
CA PHE A 165 8.56 6.71 -8.94
C PHE A 165 9.64 6.31 -7.92
N PHE A 166 9.96 5.02 -7.83
CA PHE A 166 11.04 4.56 -6.97
C PHE A 166 12.41 5.07 -7.42
N ASP A 167 12.73 4.98 -8.71
CA ASP A 167 14.00 5.47 -9.26
C ASP A 167 14.18 6.98 -9.05
N GLU A 168 13.13 7.77 -9.33
CA GLU A 168 13.13 9.22 -9.10
C GLU A 168 13.35 9.57 -7.62
N THR A 169 12.75 8.81 -6.72
CA THR A 169 12.86 9.08 -5.28
C THR A 169 14.25 8.71 -4.75
N LEU A 170 14.82 7.58 -5.18
CA LEU A 170 16.18 7.19 -4.85
C LEU A 170 17.23 8.17 -5.41
N ALA A 171 17.01 8.71 -6.60
CA ALA A 171 17.91 9.71 -7.18
C ALA A 171 17.93 11.00 -6.32
N ARG A 172 16.77 11.49 -5.89
CA ARG A 172 16.65 12.68 -5.03
C ARG A 172 17.32 12.49 -3.68
N ASP A 173 17.18 11.32 -3.07
CA ASP A 173 17.80 11.00 -1.78
C ASP A 173 19.34 11.02 -1.87
N ARG A 174 19.90 10.44 -2.96
CA ARG A 174 21.35 10.48 -3.23
C ARG A 174 21.88 11.88 -3.47
N ASP A 175 21.07 12.79 -4.01
CA ASP A 175 21.48 14.17 -4.28
C ASP A 175 21.35 15.05 -3.02
N ALA A 176 20.40 14.73 -2.13
CA ALA A 176 20.26 15.37 -0.82
C ALA A 176 21.40 14.99 0.16
N GLY A 177 21.89 13.75 0.11
CA GLY A 177 23.00 13.28 0.95
C GLY A 177 24.41 13.64 0.46
N ARG A 178 24.54 14.38 -0.66
CA ARG A 178 25.83 14.81 -1.25
C ARG A 178 26.17 16.30 -1.00
N GLN A 179 25.39 16.98 -0.17
CA GLN A 179 25.63 18.35 0.30
C GLN A 179 26.03 18.32 1.78
#